data_AF-A0A521ZKR0-F1
#
_entry.id   AF-A0A521ZKR0-F1
#
_cell.length_a   1.000
_cell.length_b   1.000
_cell.length_c   1.000
_cell.angle_alpha   90.00
_cell.angle_beta   90.00
_cell.angle_gamma   90.00
#
_symmetry.space_group_name_H-M   'P 1'
#
loop_
_entity.id
_entity.type
_entity.pdbx_description
1 polymer ?
#
loop_
_entity_poly.entity_id
_entity_poly.type
_entity_poly.pdbx_seq_one_letter_code
_entity_poly.pdbx_strand_id
1 'polypeptide(L)'
;MNLHQTLFRAGCALGLALLVAGCETVEVTKSSDAKAPVRKVDFARAPELKELAEHARQFGNEMFPKVCALFADPEAKPPPRFDVIFKPLKSQHAGEAYFETRTIYLNTAYLTNAPVDRDFFDKVFVHEMAHLALQHRAWRWSRSHFGWEEGLADYAYFKLIGTNGVACPQC
;
A
#
# COMPACT_ATOMS: atom_id res chain seq x y z
N MET A 1 48.03 18.68 -54.89
CA MET A 1 46.93 17.79 -55.33
C MET A 1 47.39 16.36 -55.09
N ASN A 2 46.79 15.49 -54.29
CA ASN A 2 45.53 15.55 -53.56
C ASN A 2 45.62 14.77 -52.25
N LEU A 3 45.13 15.44 -51.22
CA LEU A 3 44.63 14.93 -49.95
C LEU A 3 43.44 13.99 -50.27
N HIS A 4 43.46 12.74 -49.82
CA HIS A 4 42.35 11.75 -49.76
C HIS A 4 42.88 10.34 -50.10
N GLN A 5 43.48 9.66 -49.13
CA GLN A 5 43.48 8.18 -49.08
C GLN A 5 43.88 7.63 -47.70
N THR A 6 43.55 8.37 -46.65
CA THR A 6 43.49 7.88 -45.28
C THR A 6 42.04 7.92 -44.87
N LEU A 7 41.44 6.73 -44.70
CA LEU A 7 40.15 6.39 -44.08
C LEU A 7 39.48 5.33 -44.96
N PHE A 8 39.66 4.05 -44.62
CA PHE A 8 38.67 2.97 -44.77
C PHE A 8 39.38 1.61 -44.59
N ARG A 9 39.91 1.33 -43.40
CA ARG A 9 40.30 -0.03 -42.94
C ARG A 9 40.83 0.01 -41.50
N ALA A 10 39.98 0.48 -40.59
CA ALA A 10 40.12 0.27 -39.15
C ALA A 10 38.76 0.59 -38.49
N GLY A 11 37.72 -0.13 -38.94
CA GLY A 11 36.43 -0.16 -38.24
C GLY A 11 36.58 -1.06 -37.03
N CYS A 12 37.34 -0.60 -36.04
CA CYS A 12 37.52 -1.26 -34.75
C CYS A 12 36.15 -1.55 -34.17
N ALA A 13 35.89 -2.83 -33.94
CA ALA A 13 34.86 -3.35 -33.06
C ALA A 13 34.95 -2.65 -31.70
N LEU A 14 34.12 -1.64 -31.47
CA LEU A 14 33.95 -0.96 -30.19
C LEU A 14 32.61 -0.23 -30.23
N GLY A 15 31.59 -0.89 -29.68
CA GLY A 15 30.26 -0.28 -29.55
C GLY A 15 29.11 -1.26 -29.38
N LEU A 16 29.35 -2.46 -28.83
CA LEU A 16 28.26 -3.42 -28.60
C LEU A 16 28.50 -4.26 -27.34
N ALA A 17 28.71 -3.60 -26.21
CA ALA A 17 28.58 -4.19 -24.88
C ALA A 17 28.70 -3.04 -23.88
N LEU A 18 27.58 -2.54 -23.36
CA LEU A 18 27.46 -1.80 -22.08
C LEU A 18 26.07 -1.15 -22.05
N LEU A 19 25.00 -1.93 -21.93
CA LEU A 19 23.68 -1.42 -21.48
C LEU A 19 22.79 -2.57 -20.93
N VAL A 20 23.41 -3.53 -20.23
CA VAL A 20 22.68 -4.53 -19.42
C VAL A 20 23.40 -4.67 -18.08
N ALA A 21 23.41 -3.61 -17.29
CA ALA A 21 23.86 -3.67 -15.91
C ALA A 21 23.13 -2.57 -15.13
N GLY A 22 22.06 -2.97 -14.46
CA GLY A 22 21.24 -2.07 -13.65
C GLY A 22 19.90 -2.67 -13.24
N CYS A 23 19.78 -4.00 -13.16
CA CYS A 23 18.74 -4.60 -12.33
C CYS A 23 19.36 -4.64 -10.93
N GLU A 24 19.26 -3.52 -10.20
CA GLU A 24 19.48 -3.54 -8.76
C GLU A 24 18.33 -4.36 -8.18
N THR A 25 18.56 -5.65 -8.02
CA THR A 25 17.79 -6.43 -7.06
C THR A 25 18.12 -5.82 -5.72
N VAL A 26 17.27 -4.89 -5.27
CA VAL A 26 17.24 -4.46 -3.88
C VAL A 26 16.98 -5.73 -3.08
N GLU A 27 18.05 -6.35 -2.59
CA GLU A 27 17.94 -7.34 -1.54
C GLU A 27 17.35 -6.60 -0.36
N VAL A 28 16.03 -6.71 -0.23
CA VAL A 28 15.32 -6.37 0.99
C VAL A 28 15.92 -7.30 2.03
N THR A 29 16.94 -6.79 2.71
CA THR A 29 17.52 -7.44 3.87
C THR A 29 16.35 -7.56 4.83
N LYS A 30 15.76 -8.76 4.92
CA LYS A 30 14.75 -9.04 5.93
C LYS A 30 15.46 -8.92 7.26
N SER A 31 15.45 -7.71 7.81
CA SER A 31 15.76 -7.46 9.20
C SER A 31 14.85 -8.38 10.00
N SER A 32 15.42 -9.45 10.53
CA SER A 32 14.71 -10.50 11.26
C SER A 32 14.15 -10.02 12.61
N ASP A 33 14.30 -8.73 12.92
CA ASP A 33 13.78 -8.08 14.13
C ASP A 33 12.73 -6.99 13.84
N ALA A 34 12.32 -6.81 12.59
CA ALA A 34 11.23 -5.89 12.27
C ALA A 34 9.90 -6.44 12.85
N LYS A 35 9.47 -5.89 13.98
CA LYS A 35 8.19 -6.22 14.61
C LYS A 35 7.06 -6.05 13.59
N ALA A 36 6.17 -7.05 13.53
CA ALA A 36 5.03 -7.04 12.62
C ALA A 36 4.19 -5.74 12.73
N PRO A 37 3.78 -5.13 11.60
CA PRO A 37 3.00 -3.90 11.58
C PRO A 37 1.72 -3.95 12.42
N VAL A 38 0.93 -5.02 12.29
CA VAL A 38 -0.29 -5.22 13.07
C VAL A 38 0.10 -5.63 14.49
N ARG A 39 0.00 -4.69 15.42
CA ARG A 39 0.32 -4.91 16.83
C ARG A 39 -0.77 -5.71 17.53
N LYS A 40 -2.00 -5.20 17.50
CA LYS A 40 -3.16 -5.80 18.17
C LYS A 40 -4.31 -5.93 17.18
N VAL A 41 -5.08 -7.02 17.32
CA VAL A 41 -6.40 -7.17 16.72
C VAL A 41 -7.36 -7.47 17.86
N ASP A 42 -8.35 -6.60 18.05
CA ASP A 42 -9.38 -6.73 19.08
C ASP A 42 -10.73 -7.02 18.43
N PHE A 43 -11.27 -8.20 18.68
CA PHE A 43 -12.58 -8.62 18.18
C PHE A 43 -13.49 -9.10 19.31
N ALA A 44 -13.20 -8.71 20.56
CA ALA A 44 -13.97 -9.17 21.73
C ALA A 44 -15.46 -8.77 21.68
N ARG A 45 -15.81 -7.74 20.90
CA ARG A 45 -17.18 -7.26 20.70
C ARG A 45 -17.89 -7.86 19.48
N ALA A 46 -17.20 -8.69 18.70
CA ALA A 46 -17.73 -9.40 17.54
C ALA A 46 -16.98 -10.74 17.37
N PRO A 47 -17.11 -11.68 18.34
CA PRO A 47 -16.43 -12.98 18.30
C PRO A 47 -16.72 -13.79 17.03
N GLU A 48 -17.89 -13.58 16.42
CA GLU A 48 -18.30 -14.19 15.15
C GLU A 48 -17.40 -13.79 13.97
N LEU A 49 -16.68 -12.65 14.06
CA LEU A 49 -15.77 -12.17 13.02
C LEU A 49 -14.32 -12.65 13.23
N LYS A 50 -14.10 -13.70 14.03
CA LYS A 50 -12.76 -14.21 14.34
C LYS A 50 -11.92 -14.53 13.10
N GLU A 51 -12.49 -15.20 12.11
CA GLU A 51 -11.77 -15.55 10.87
C GLU A 51 -11.34 -14.29 10.11
N LEU A 52 -12.22 -13.29 10.05
CA LEU A 52 -11.91 -12.02 9.42
C LEU A 52 -10.86 -11.22 10.20
N ALA A 53 -10.86 -11.30 11.54
CA ALA A 53 -9.84 -10.71 12.40
C ALA A 53 -8.46 -11.37 12.23
N GLU A 54 -8.41 -12.69 12.05
CA GLU A 54 -7.18 -13.41 11.73
C GLU A 54 -6.65 -13.02 10.34
N HIS A 55 -7.55 -12.93 9.35
CA HIS A 55 -7.23 -12.43 8.02
C HIS A 55 -6.69 -11.00 8.06
N ALA A 56 -7.35 -10.09 8.78
CA ALA A 56 -6.89 -8.72 8.98
C ALA A 56 -5.47 -8.65 9.55
N ARG A 57 -5.12 -9.55 10.48
CA ARG A 57 -3.75 -9.62 11.00
C ARG A 57 -2.75 -10.01 9.91
N GLN A 58 -3.04 -11.09 9.18
CA GLN A 58 -2.13 -11.62 8.16
C GLN A 58 -1.95 -10.62 7.02
N PHE A 59 -3.08 -10.19 6.44
CA PHE A 59 -3.12 -9.26 5.33
C PHE A 59 -2.55 -7.89 5.69
N GLY A 60 -2.88 -7.37 6.88
CA GLY A 60 -2.33 -6.08 7.34
C GLY A 60 -0.81 -6.12 7.52
N ASN A 61 -0.26 -7.23 8.03
CA ASN A 61 1.20 -7.39 8.14
C ASN A 61 1.89 -7.48 6.78
N GLU A 62 1.24 -8.09 5.79
CA GLU A 62 1.75 -8.22 4.44
C GLU A 62 1.67 -6.90 3.66
N MET A 63 0.52 -6.23 3.73
CA MET A 63 0.18 -5.13 2.84
C MET A 63 0.64 -3.77 3.36
N PHE A 64 0.65 -3.56 4.68
CA PHE A 64 1.03 -2.26 5.21
C PHE A 64 2.42 -1.77 4.77
N PRO A 65 3.48 -2.62 4.74
CA PRO A 65 4.77 -2.22 4.18
C PRO A 65 4.69 -1.83 2.70
N LYS A 66 3.88 -2.53 1.90
CA LYS A 66 3.69 -2.22 0.47
C LYS A 66 2.97 -0.88 0.29
N VAL A 67 1.97 -0.60 1.13
CA VAL A 67 1.27 0.69 1.17
C VAL A 67 2.24 1.81 1.55
N CYS A 68 3.06 1.62 2.58
CA CYS A 68 4.08 2.59 2.97
C CYS A 68 5.09 2.84 1.85
N ALA A 69 5.52 1.80 1.15
CA ALA A 69 6.44 1.91 0.01
C ALA A 69 5.80 2.65 -1.18
N LEU A 70 4.51 2.41 -1.45
CA LEU A 70 3.77 3.09 -2.52
C LEU A 70 3.74 4.61 -2.31
N PHE A 71 3.62 5.05 -1.06
CA PHE A 71 3.59 6.46 -0.67
C PHE A 71 4.91 6.94 -0.06
N ALA A 72 6.02 6.27 -0.34
CA ALA A 72 7.32 6.60 0.22
C ALA A 72 7.66 8.07 -0.07
N ASP A 73 7.71 8.86 0.99
CA ASP A 73 8.07 10.27 0.98
C ASP A 73 9.11 10.46 2.10
N PRO A 74 10.28 11.08 1.82
CA PRO A 74 11.32 11.30 2.82
C PRO A 74 10.84 12.07 4.07
N GLU A 75 9.80 12.89 3.94
CA GLU A 75 9.20 13.64 5.06
C GLU A 75 8.09 12.84 5.77
N ALA A 76 7.62 11.74 5.17
CA ALA A 76 6.63 10.86 5.75
C ALA A 76 7.19 10.04 6.91
N LYS A 77 6.42 9.98 8.00
CA LYS A 77 6.72 9.12 9.14
C LYS A 77 5.47 8.30 9.48
N PRO A 78 5.13 7.31 8.65
CA PRO A 78 4.01 6.42 8.94
C PRO A 78 4.26 5.70 10.27
N PRO A 79 3.20 5.33 11.01
CA PRO A 79 3.39 4.59 12.24
C PRO A 79 4.03 3.23 11.95
N PRO A 80 5.06 2.80 12.69
CA PRO A 80 5.71 1.51 12.45
C PRO A 80 4.77 0.34 12.74
N ARG A 81 3.75 0.57 13.57
CA ARG A 81 2.77 -0.42 13.99
C ARG A 81 1.42 0.24 14.26
N PHE A 82 0.35 -0.51 14.04
CA PHE A 82 -1.03 -0.07 14.26
C PHE A 82 -1.88 -1.18 14.87
N ASP A 83 -3.04 -0.79 15.40
CA ASP A 83 -4.04 -1.69 15.95
C ASP A 83 -5.25 -1.81 15.01
N VAL A 84 -5.95 -2.93 15.11
CA VAL A 84 -7.23 -3.17 14.45
C VAL A 84 -8.28 -3.47 15.51
N ILE A 85 -9.40 -2.75 15.51
CA ILE A 85 -10.47 -2.92 16.50
C ILE A 85 -11.80 -3.12 15.77
N PHE A 86 -12.39 -4.29 15.96
CA PHE A 86 -13.73 -4.64 15.51
C PHE A 86 -14.73 -4.19 16.57
N LYS A 87 -15.52 -3.15 16.26
CA LYS A 87 -16.62 -2.69 17.11
C LYS A 87 -17.79 -2.13 16.27
N PRO A 88 -19.02 -2.11 16.79
CA PRO A 88 -20.10 -1.37 16.16
C PRO A 88 -19.78 0.14 16.16
N LEU A 89 -19.95 0.81 15.02
CA LEU A 89 -19.80 2.27 14.93
C LEU A 89 -21.16 2.96 15.10
N LYS A 90 -21.22 4.05 15.88
CA LYS A 90 -22.45 4.82 16.09
C LYS A 90 -22.50 6.05 15.17
N SER A 91 -23.52 6.06 14.30
CA SER A 91 -24.24 7.15 13.60
C SER A 91 -23.56 8.43 13.09
N GLN A 92 -22.23 8.58 13.10
CA GLN A 92 -21.52 9.67 12.40
C GLN A 92 -20.33 9.17 11.56
N HIS A 93 -19.89 7.94 11.80
CA HIS A 93 -18.91 7.19 10.99
C HIS A 93 -19.57 5.91 10.49
N ALA A 94 -20.67 6.05 9.75
CA ALA A 94 -21.51 4.94 9.30
C ALA A 94 -20.89 4.11 8.16
N GLY A 95 -19.63 4.37 7.81
CA GLY A 95 -18.88 3.60 6.82
C GLY A 95 -18.44 2.23 7.33
N GLU A 96 -17.75 1.52 6.46
CA GLU A 96 -17.19 0.19 6.68
C GLU A 96 -16.08 0.20 7.74
N ALA A 97 -15.30 1.28 7.76
CA ALA A 97 -14.17 1.48 8.64
C ALA A 97 -13.88 2.97 8.85
N TYR A 98 -13.01 3.28 9.81
CA TYR A 98 -12.30 4.54 9.88
C TYR A 98 -10.99 4.34 10.61
N PHE A 99 -10.02 5.22 10.39
CA PHE A 99 -8.77 5.25 11.15
C PHE A 99 -8.73 6.41 12.15
N GLU A 100 -7.98 6.22 13.23
CA GLU A 100 -7.64 7.28 14.18
C GLU A 100 -6.23 7.05 14.71
N THR A 101 -5.34 8.01 14.49
CA THR A 101 -3.95 8.00 14.98
C THR A 101 -3.13 6.79 14.53
N ARG A 102 -3.32 5.63 15.17
CA ARG A 102 -2.62 4.36 14.88
C ARG A 102 -3.55 3.16 15.00
N THR A 103 -4.85 3.38 14.79
CA THR A 103 -5.88 2.39 14.97
C THR A 103 -6.83 2.42 13.80
N ILE A 104 -7.08 1.27 13.19
CA ILE A 104 -8.16 1.07 12.24
C ILE A 104 -9.34 0.46 13.00
N TYR A 105 -10.49 1.12 12.94
CA TYR A 105 -11.72 0.61 13.49
C TYR A 105 -12.58 0.04 12.37
N LEU A 106 -12.98 -1.21 12.52
CA LEU A 106 -13.81 -1.93 11.57
C LEU A 106 -15.23 -2.03 12.10
N ASN A 107 -16.21 -1.61 11.30
CA ASN A 107 -17.61 -1.55 11.69
C ASN A 107 -18.24 -2.95 11.66
N THR A 108 -18.39 -3.55 12.82
CA THR A 108 -18.89 -4.93 12.91
C THR A 108 -20.34 -5.05 12.46
N ALA A 109 -21.16 -4.00 12.63
CA ALA A 109 -22.53 -3.99 12.15
C ALA A 109 -22.60 -4.00 10.61
N TYR A 110 -21.62 -3.40 9.93
CA TYR A 110 -21.51 -3.45 8.48
C TYR A 110 -21.04 -4.84 8.03
N LEU A 111 -19.94 -5.32 8.62
CA LEU A 111 -19.31 -6.60 8.26
C LEU A 111 -20.20 -7.83 8.52
N THR A 112 -21.19 -7.72 9.39
CA THR A 112 -22.13 -8.81 9.71
C THR A 112 -23.43 -8.78 8.90
N ASN A 113 -23.89 -7.60 8.45
CA ASN A 113 -25.19 -7.45 7.79
C ASN A 113 -25.10 -7.28 6.27
N ALA A 114 -23.93 -6.94 5.72
CA ALA A 114 -23.70 -6.89 4.29
C ALA A 114 -23.03 -8.19 3.80
N PRO A 115 -23.21 -8.59 2.53
CA PRO A 115 -22.42 -9.66 1.91
C PRO A 115 -20.99 -9.16 1.67
N VAL A 116 -20.25 -8.95 2.77
CA VAL A 116 -18.85 -8.59 2.71
C VAL A 116 -18.09 -9.87 2.40
N ASP A 117 -17.75 -10.04 1.12
CA ASP A 117 -16.75 -11.01 0.74
C ASP A 117 -15.34 -10.53 1.12
N ARG A 118 -14.37 -11.43 1.00
CA ARG A 118 -12.99 -11.17 1.40
C ARG A 118 -12.35 -10.08 0.54
N ASP A 119 -12.71 -9.98 -0.73
CA ASP A 119 -12.13 -9.00 -1.67
C ASP A 119 -12.59 -7.58 -1.33
N PHE A 120 -13.87 -7.42 -0.98
CA PHE A 120 -14.40 -6.15 -0.49
C PHE A 120 -13.73 -5.74 0.84
N PHE A 121 -13.55 -6.68 1.76
CA PHE A 121 -12.81 -6.41 2.99
C PHE A 121 -11.38 -5.93 2.71
N ASP A 122 -10.66 -6.62 1.83
CA ASP A 122 -9.27 -6.30 1.49
C ASP A 122 -9.16 -4.92 0.86
N LYS A 123 -10.11 -4.55 -0.01
CA LYS A 123 -10.22 -3.21 -0.57
C LYS A 123 -10.32 -2.15 0.53
N VAL A 124 -11.32 -2.27 1.40
CA VAL A 124 -11.54 -1.30 2.49
C VAL A 124 -10.31 -1.23 3.39
N PHE A 125 -9.71 -2.37 3.70
CA PHE A 125 -8.61 -2.42 4.63
C PHE A 125 -7.31 -1.81 4.07
N VAL A 126 -7.02 -1.98 2.76
CA VAL A 126 -5.93 -1.25 2.09
C VAL A 126 -6.18 0.25 2.08
N HIS A 127 -7.42 0.68 1.82
CA HIS A 127 -7.81 2.09 1.84
C HIS A 127 -7.52 2.72 3.22
N GLU A 128 -7.92 2.08 4.32
CA GLU A 128 -7.62 2.56 5.68
C GLU A 128 -6.11 2.54 6.02
N MET A 129 -5.37 1.56 5.51
CA MET A 129 -3.90 1.52 5.66
C MET A 129 -3.21 2.67 4.91
N ALA A 130 -3.77 3.11 3.78
CA ALA A 130 -3.25 4.26 3.04
C ALA A 130 -3.39 5.55 3.84
N HIS A 131 -4.52 5.73 4.52
CA HIS A 131 -4.70 6.85 5.45
C HIS A 131 -3.66 6.86 6.57
N LEU A 132 -3.34 5.70 7.17
CA LEU A 132 -2.25 5.59 8.15
C LEU A 132 -0.90 6.00 7.56
N ALA A 133 -0.61 5.64 6.30
CA ALA A 133 0.63 6.01 5.64
C ALA A 133 0.71 7.51 5.33
N LEU A 134 -0.43 8.10 4.95
CA LEU A 134 -0.58 9.49 4.54
C LEU A 134 -0.86 10.46 5.69
N GLN A 135 -1.07 9.98 6.92
CA GLN A 135 -1.49 10.77 8.08
C GLN A 135 -0.69 12.07 8.31
N HIS A 136 0.60 12.08 8.03
CA HIS A 136 1.47 13.26 8.14
C HIS A 136 1.11 14.37 7.13
N ARG A 137 0.50 14.03 5.98
CA ARG A 137 0.00 14.96 4.98
C ARG A 137 -1.32 15.58 5.42
N ALA A 138 -2.19 14.88 6.11
CA ALA A 138 -3.48 15.42 6.57
C ALA A 138 -3.36 16.71 7.41
N TRP A 139 -2.26 16.92 8.14
CA TRP A 139 -1.99 18.18 8.85
C TRP A 139 -1.57 19.35 7.94
N ARG A 140 -0.90 19.06 6.82
CA ARG A 140 -0.46 20.07 5.84
C ARG A 140 -1.60 20.51 4.90
N TRP A 141 -2.68 19.75 4.84
CA TRP A 141 -3.73 19.91 3.83
C TRP A 141 -4.96 20.49 4.53
N SER A 142 -5.43 21.66 4.08
CA SER A 142 -6.65 22.28 4.62
C SER A 142 -7.90 21.42 4.29
N ARG A 143 -9.05 21.69 4.94
CA ARG A 143 -10.32 20.97 4.73
C ARG A 143 -10.77 20.82 3.26
N SER A 144 -10.25 21.60 2.31
CA SER A 144 -10.56 21.47 0.88
C SER A 144 -9.98 20.22 0.20
N HIS A 145 -9.25 19.38 0.94
CA HIS A 145 -8.47 18.27 0.41
C HIS A 145 -9.00 16.86 0.71
N PHE A 146 -10.15 16.72 1.40
CA PHE A 146 -10.73 15.41 1.71
C PHE A 146 -10.85 14.51 0.46
N GLY A 147 -11.32 15.05 -0.68
CA GLY A 147 -11.44 14.26 -1.91
C GLY A 147 -10.11 13.73 -2.46
N TRP A 148 -8.99 14.40 -2.15
CA TRP A 148 -7.66 13.91 -2.56
C TRP A 148 -7.13 12.83 -1.63
N GLU A 149 -7.35 12.97 -0.32
CA GLU A 149 -6.96 11.95 0.67
C GLU A 149 -7.69 10.63 0.40
N GLU A 150 -9.01 10.68 0.25
CA GLU A 150 -9.83 9.52 -0.14
C GLU A 150 -9.42 8.96 -1.51
N GLY A 151 -9.15 9.83 -2.49
CA GLY A 151 -8.70 9.41 -3.83
C GLY A 151 -7.33 8.73 -3.84
N LEU A 152 -6.39 9.17 -2.99
CA LEU A 152 -5.11 8.48 -2.80
C LEU A 152 -5.29 7.13 -2.10
N ALA A 153 -6.19 7.05 -1.12
CA ALA A 153 -6.50 5.79 -0.46
C ALA A 153 -7.13 4.77 -1.44
N ASP A 154 -8.05 5.21 -2.30
CA ASP A 154 -8.59 4.39 -3.39
C ASP A 154 -7.53 4.01 -4.42
N TYR A 155 -6.60 4.91 -4.74
CA TYR A 155 -5.47 4.60 -5.63
C TYR A 155 -4.58 3.47 -5.08
N ALA A 156 -4.36 3.41 -3.77
CA ALA A 156 -3.60 2.33 -3.13
C ALA A 156 -4.24 0.96 -3.40
N TYR A 157 -5.56 0.88 -3.27
CA TYR A 157 -6.33 -0.31 -3.62
C TYR A 157 -6.09 -0.71 -5.08
N PHE A 158 -6.32 0.20 -6.03
CA PHE A 158 -6.20 -0.13 -7.45
C PHE A 158 -4.80 -0.62 -7.82
N LYS A 159 -3.76 0.03 -7.28
CA LYS A 159 -2.37 -0.32 -7.59
C LYS A 159 -1.89 -1.61 -6.97
N LEU A 160 -2.32 -1.92 -5.74
CA LEU A 160 -1.74 -3.03 -4.99
C LEU A 160 -2.54 -4.32 -5.11
N ILE A 161 -3.86 -4.23 -5.27
CA ILE A 161 -4.75 -5.39 -5.30
C ILE A 161 -5.72 -5.39 -6.49
N GLY A 162 -6.16 -4.22 -6.98
CA GLY A 162 -7.16 -4.13 -8.05
C GLY A 162 -6.67 -4.54 -9.45
N THR A 163 -5.37 -4.46 -9.76
CA THR A 163 -4.82 -4.80 -11.09
C THR A 163 -4.17 -6.18 -11.19
N ASN A 164 -4.16 -6.99 -10.13
CA ASN A 164 -3.49 -8.30 -10.14
C ASN A 164 -4.26 -9.40 -10.90
N GLY A 165 -5.46 -9.09 -11.43
CA GLY A 165 -6.31 -10.02 -12.17
C GLY A 165 -6.66 -9.61 -13.61
N VAL A 166 -6.21 -8.45 -14.08
CA VAL A 166 -6.47 -8.02 -15.47
C VAL A 166 -5.15 -7.57 -16.05
N ALA A 167 -4.67 -8.31 -17.06
CA ALA A 167 -3.58 -7.89 -17.93
C ALA A 167 -3.79 -6.40 -18.25
N CYS A 168 -2.88 -5.57 -17.76
CA CYS A 168 -2.76 -4.19 -18.17
C CYS A 168 -2.72 -4.18 -19.71
N PRO A 169 -3.71 -3.63 -20.44
CA PRO A 169 -3.69 -3.65 -21.91
C PRO A 169 -2.63 -2.70 -22.51
N GLN A 170 -1.89 -2.01 -21.64
CA GLN A 170 -0.88 -1.00 -21.96
C GLN A 170 0.49 -1.36 -21.35
N CYS A 171 0.60 -2.57 -20.81
CA CYS A 171 1.81 -3.27 -20.42
C CYS A 171 1.85 -4.54 -21.29
#